data_AF-A0A173T0X1-F1
#
_entry.id   AF-A0A173T0X1-F1
#
_cell.length_a   1.000
_cell.length_b   1.000
_cell.length_c   1.000
_cell.angle_alpha   90.00
_cell.angle_beta   90.00
_cell.angle_gamma   90.00
#
_symmetry.space_group_name_H-M   'P 1'
#
loop_
_entity.id
_entity.type
_entity.pdbx_description
1 polymer ?
#
loop_
_entity_poly.entity_id
_entity_poly.type
_entity_poly.pdbx_seq_one_letter_code
_entity_poly.pdbx_strand_id
1 'polypeptide(L)'
;MQIDFGGIAKGYTSARIMDIFRACGIKSGLVNLGGNVQALGTKKDGSSWRVAVQDPQDTDQYLGVLSIQDKAVITSGGYERYFEQDGRTYHHIIDPKTGYPVENGLISVSIVTADGTLADGLSTSVFIMGKEAATEYWRNHSDEFDMILMTDDREIYVTEGIADSFESEMDTKIIEKKV
;
A
#
# COMPACT_ATOMS: atom_id res chain seq x y z
N MET A 1 -25.93 6.53 12.56
CA MET A 1 -24.95 6.58 11.45
C MET A 1 -23.77 7.42 11.92
N GLN A 2 -22.56 6.88 11.83
CA GLN A 2 -21.32 7.58 12.12
C GLN A 2 -20.41 7.44 10.90
N ILE A 3 -19.58 8.45 10.64
CA ILE A 3 -18.62 8.45 9.54
C ILE A 3 -17.23 8.36 10.16
N ASP A 4 -16.43 7.43 9.65
CA ASP A 4 -15.03 7.25 10.02
C ASP A 4 -14.17 7.41 8.75
N PHE A 5 -13.11 8.22 8.85
CA PHE A 5 -12.18 8.51 7.76
C PHE A 5 -10.81 7.83 7.96
N GLY A 6 -10.68 6.89 8.90
CA GLY A 6 -9.42 6.23 9.25
C GLY A 6 -8.69 5.59 8.06
N GLY A 7 -9.44 5.04 7.09
CA GLY A 7 -8.89 4.41 5.88
C GLY A 7 -8.71 5.31 4.66
N ILE A 8 -8.82 6.65 4.81
CA ILE A 8 -8.65 7.59 3.69
C ILE A 8 -8.01 8.93 4.06
N ALA A 9 -8.10 9.34 5.33
CA ALA A 9 -7.69 10.67 5.77
C ALA A 9 -6.18 10.92 5.61
N LYS A 10 -5.33 9.90 5.81
CA LYS A 10 -3.88 10.05 5.73
C LYS A 10 -3.44 10.23 4.29
N GLY A 11 -3.99 9.45 3.36
CA GLY A 11 -3.79 9.59 1.93
C GLY A 11 -4.25 10.95 1.39
N TYR A 12 -5.44 11.39 1.80
CA TYR A 12 -5.91 12.74 1.46
C TYR A 12 -4.94 13.82 1.96
N THR A 13 -4.48 13.68 3.21
CA THR A 13 -3.57 14.65 3.82
C THR A 13 -2.23 14.70 3.08
N SER A 14 -1.63 13.56 2.73
CA SER A 14 -0.36 13.52 1.98
C SER A 14 -0.51 14.12 0.58
N ALA A 15 -1.59 13.81 -0.14
CA ALA A 15 -1.90 14.41 -1.43
C ALA A 15 -2.03 15.95 -1.34
N ARG A 16 -2.69 16.44 -0.29
CA ARG A 16 -2.85 17.89 -0.06
C ARG A 16 -1.54 18.59 0.26
N ILE A 17 -0.64 17.92 0.98
CA ILE A 17 0.71 18.43 1.23
C ILE A 17 1.50 18.53 -0.09
N MET A 18 1.36 17.58 -1.02
CA MET A 18 2.02 17.67 -2.34
C MET A 18 1.57 18.89 -3.13
N ASP A 19 0.28 19.21 -3.08
CA ASP A 19 -0.25 20.38 -3.77
C ASP A 19 0.22 21.69 -3.14
N ILE A 20 0.39 21.72 -1.82
CA ILE A 20 1.04 22.84 -1.12
C ILE A 20 2.51 22.95 -1.57
N PHE A 21 3.25 21.84 -1.63
CA PHE A 21 4.64 21.84 -2.11
C PHE A 21 4.74 22.43 -3.52
N ARG A 22 3.89 21.97 -4.45
CA ARG A 22 3.84 22.49 -5.82
C ARG A 22 3.50 23.98 -5.85
N ALA A 23 2.52 24.43 -5.07
CA ALA A 23 2.13 25.84 -4.98
C ALA A 23 3.27 26.73 -4.42
N CYS A 24 4.09 26.20 -3.51
CA CYS A 24 5.28 26.87 -2.98
C CYS A 24 6.52 26.76 -3.91
N GLY A 25 6.39 26.15 -5.09
CA GLY A 25 7.50 25.98 -6.03
C GLY A 25 8.51 24.89 -5.64
N ILE A 26 8.19 24.05 -4.65
CA ILE A 26 9.01 22.89 -4.27
C ILE A 26 8.92 21.86 -5.40
N LYS A 27 10.08 21.33 -5.81
CA LYS A 27 10.21 20.36 -6.93
C LYS A 27 10.59 18.96 -6.47
N SER A 28 11.02 18.82 -5.22
CA SER A 28 11.52 17.58 -4.63
C SER A 28 11.13 17.53 -3.16
N GLY A 29 10.52 16.44 -2.73
CA GLY A 29 10.13 16.23 -1.34
C GLY A 29 9.53 14.85 -1.11
N LEU A 30 9.55 14.41 0.14
CA LEU A 30 8.91 13.18 0.58
C LEU A 30 8.16 13.46 1.88
N VAL A 31 6.93 12.99 1.94
CA VAL A 31 6.07 13.04 3.14
C VAL A 31 5.84 11.62 3.60
N ASN A 32 5.94 11.38 4.91
CA ASN A 32 5.57 10.13 5.56
C ASN A 32 4.60 10.43 6.70
N LEU A 33 3.36 9.93 6.58
CA LEU A 33 2.32 10.07 7.59
C LEU A 33 2.00 8.70 8.20
N GLY A 34 2.85 8.26 9.13
CA GLY A 34 2.66 6.98 9.84
C GLY A 34 2.70 5.77 8.91
N GLY A 35 3.65 5.73 7.98
CA GLY A 35 3.79 4.67 6.97
C GLY A 35 3.26 5.07 5.59
N ASN A 36 2.28 5.97 5.52
CA ASN A 36 1.78 6.47 4.23
C ASN A 36 2.80 7.42 3.60
N VAL A 37 3.52 6.96 2.58
CA VAL A 37 4.55 7.73 1.90
C VAL A 37 4.00 8.37 0.63
N GLN A 38 4.38 9.62 0.38
CA GLN A 38 4.11 10.32 -0.89
C GLN A 38 5.36 11.10 -1.31
N ALA A 39 5.84 10.83 -2.52
CA ALA A 39 7.01 11.47 -3.09
C ALA A 39 6.63 12.50 -4.15
N LEU A 40 7.45 13.55 -4.25
CA LEU A 40 7.45 14.57 -5.28
C LEU A 40 8.85 14.63 -5.90
N GLY A 41 8.94 14.55 -7.22
CA GLY A 41 10.18 14.55 -7.97
C GLY A 41 11.17 13.48 -7.51
N THR A 42 12.46 13.79 -7.63
CA THR A 42 13.60 12.91 -7.29
C THR A 42 14.39 13.49 -6.12
N LYS A 43 15.40 12.76 -5.62
CA LYS A 43 16.38 13.29 -4.66
C LYS A 43 17.27 14.35 -5.32
N LYS A 44 18.05 15.06 -4.51
CA LYS A 44 18.95 16.14 -4.98
C LYS A 44 19.99 15.67 -6.01
N ASP A 45 20.39 14.41 -5.95
CA ASP A 45 21.34 13.79 -6.89
C ASP A 45 20.66 13.26 -8.18
N GLY A 46 19.35 13.44 -8.32
CA GLY A 46 18.55 12.96 -9.45
C GLY A 46 18.03 11.53 -9.30
N SER A 47 18.42 10.79 -8.26
CA SER A 47 17.96 9.41 -8.04
C SER A 47 16.53 9.35 -7.49
N SER A 48 15.81 8.26 -7.79
CA SER A 48 14.48 8.00 -7.25
C SER A 48 14.47 7.93 -5.72
N TRP A 49 13.32 8.20 -5.13
CA TRP A 49 13.08 7.94 -3.72
C TRP A 49 13.05 6.44 -3.47
N ARG A 50 13.69 5.98 -2.40
CA ARG A 50 13.67 4.57 -1.99
C ARG A 50 12.74 4.42 -0.82
N VAL A 51 11.69 3.63 -0.98
CA VAL A 51 10.64 3.41 0.02
C VAL A 51 10.60 1.93 0.36
N ALA A 52 10.95 1.60 1.59
CA ALA A 52 10.88 0.23 2.08
C ALA A 52 9.42 -0.15 2.38
N VAL A 53 9.01 -1.34 1.95
CA VAL A 53 7.75 -1.98 2.34
C VAL A 53 8.06 -2.91 3.50
N GLN A 54 7.55 -2.61 4.69
CA GLN A 54 7.88 -3.32 5.92
C GLN A 54 7.41 -4.79 5.90
N ASP A 55 8.17 -5.71 6.49
CA ASP A 55 7.72 -7.09 6.72
C ASP A 55 6.68 -7.09 7.87
N PRO A 56 5.44 -7.55 7.62
CA PRO A 56 4.39 -7.63 8.64
C PRO A 56 4.72 -8.57 9.81
N GLN A 57 5.64 -9.51 9.64
CA GLN A 57 6.03 -10.50 10.64
C GLN A 57 7.32 -10.13 11.39
N ASP A 58 8.14 -9.24 10.83
CA ASP A 58 9.37 -8.75 11.44
C ASP A 58 9.55 -7.26 11.11
N THR A 59 9.22 -6.39 12.07
CA THR A 59 9.25 -4.95 11.86
C THR A 59 10.65 -4.38 11.67
N ASP A 60 11.70 -5.14 11.97
CA ASP A 60 13.10 -4.77 11.74
C ASP A 60 13.56 -5.11 10.29
N GLN A 61 12.71 -5.79 9.53
CA GLN A 61 12.95 -6.20 8.14
C GLN A 61 11.96 -5.54 7.17
N TYR A 62 12.26 -5.66 5.88
CA TYR A 62 11.39 -5.21 4.80
C TYR A 62 11.17 -6.33 3.77
N LEU A 63 9.96 -6.40 3.24
CA LEU A 63 9.61 -7.24 2.09
C LEU A 63 10.41 -6.84 0.84
N GLY A 64 10.71 -5.56 0.73
CA GLY A 64 11.52 -5.02 -0.36
C GLY A 64 11.53 -3.50 -0.36
N VAL A 65 12.20 -2.93 -1.36
CA VAL A 65 12.38 -1.49 -1.51
C VAL A 65 11.91 -1.06 -2.90
N LEU A 66 10.95 -0.13 -2.93
CA LEU A 66 10.47 0.50 -4.15
C LEU A 66 11.29 1.74 -4.48
N SER A 67 11.73 1.85 -5.73
CA SER A 67 12.27 3.07 -6.32
C SER A 67 11.16 3.88 -7.00
N ILE A 68 10.76 5.01 -6.40
CA ILE A 68 9.61 5.80 -6.86
C ILE A 68 9.96 7.26 -7.17
N GLN A 69 9.18 7.85 -8.07
CA GLN A 69 9.13 9.28 -8.35
C GLN A 69 7.67 9.68 -8.53
N ASP A 70 7.25 10.81 -7.95
CA ASP A 70 5.90 11.38 -8.12
C ASP A 70 4.75 10.39 -7.81
N LYS A 71 4.98 9.44 -6.90
CA LYS A 71 4.03 8.40 -6.49
C LYS A 71 3.86 8.36 -4.96
N ALA A 72 2.73 7.82 -4.54
CA ALA A 72 2.41 7.38 -3.20
C ALA A 72 2.72 5.89 -3.05
N VAL A 73 3.08 5.48 -1.84
CA VAL A 73 3.15 4.07 -1.41
C VAL A 73 2.46 4.01 -0.06
N ILE A 74 1.30 3.35 0.00
CA ILE A 74 0.46 3.30 1.20
C ILE A 74 0.07 1.85 1.47
N THR A 75 0.26 1.42 2.71
CA THR A 75 0.09 0.04 3.14
C THR A 75 -1.06 -0.09 4.13
N SER A 76 -1.91 -1.09 3.92
CA SER A 76 -2.88 -1.59 4.91
C SER A 76 -2.46 -2.99 5.33
N GLY A 77 -2.41 -3.24 6.64
CA GLY A 77 -2.02 -4.54 7.19
C GLY A 77 -2.74 -4.88 8.49
N GLY A 78 -3.11 -6.15 8.67
CA GLY A 78 -3.78 -6.61 9.88
C GLY A 78 -2.89 -6.56 11.15
N TYR A 79 -1.58 -6.53 10.95
CA TYR A 79 -0.57 -6.60 12.02
C TYR A 79 -0.35 -5.27 12.76
N GLU A 80 -0.76 -4.13 12.19
CA GLU A 80 -0.47 -2.83 12.82
C GLU A 80 -1.32 -2.56 14.07
N ARG A 81 -2.58 -3.00 14.06
CA ARG A 81 -3.53 -2.80 15.16
C ARG A 81 -4.44 -4.01 15.27
N TYR A 82 -4.29 -4.74 16.36
CA TYR A 82 -5.08 -5.90 16.70
C TYR A 82 -5.19 -6.08 18.22
N PHE A 83 -6.08 -6.96 18.65
CA PHE A 83 -6.11 -7.50 20.00
C PHE A 83 -6.34 -9.01 19.93
N GLU A 84 -6.03 -9.71 21.03
CA GLU A 84 -6.27 -11.15 21.14
C GLU A 84 -7.35 -11.42 22.19
N GLN A 85 -8.26 -12.34 21.87
CA GLN A 85 -9.26 -12.82 22.80
C GLN A 85 -9.53 -14.30 22.54
N ASP A 86 -9.51 -15.10 23.60
CA ASP A 86 -9.81 -16.54 23.55
C ASP A 86 -8.96 -17.32 22.52
N GLY A 87 -7.69 -16.90 22.33
CA GLY A 87 -6.76 -17.51 21.38
C GLY A 87 -6.97 -17.11 19.92
N ARG A 88 -7.82 -16.11 19.64
CA ARG A 88 -8.03 -15.54 18.30
C ARG A 88 -7.57 -14.10 18.24
N THR A 89 -6.91 -13.75 17.14
CA THR A 89 -6.46 -12.39 16.82
C THR A 89 -7.55 -11.64 16.05
N TYR A 90 -7.86 -10.41 16.47
CA TYR A 90 -8.83 -9.53 15.85
C TYR A 90 -8.15 -8.23 15.43
N HIS A 91 -7.99 -8.02 14.12
CA HIS A 91 -7.40 -6.80 13.58
C HIS A 91 -8.45 -5.74 13.20
N HIS A 92 -7.99 -4.52 12.99
CA HIS A 92 -8.83 -3.34 12.78
C HIS A 92 -9.46 -3.20 11.38
N ILE A 93 -9.17 -4.09 10.43
CA ILE A 93 -9.70 -4.04 9.06
C ILE A 93 -10.92 -4.95 9.00
N ILE A 94 -12.10 -4.36 8.93
CA ILE A 94 -13.39 -5.04 9.08
C ILE A 94 -14.01 -5.33 7.70
N ASP A 95 -14.48 -6.57 7.51
CA ASP A 95 -15.36 -6.90 6.39
C ASP A 95 -16.76 -6.29 6.64
N PRO A 96 -17.22 -5.33 5.83
CA PRO A 96 -18.51 -4.69 6.02
C PRO A 96 -19.70 -5.65 5.88
N LYS A 97 -19.53 -6.83 5.26
CA LYS A 97 -20.59 -7.83 5.14
C LYS A 97 -20.82 -8.61 6.43
N THR A 98 -19.75 -8.84 7.20
CA THR A 98 -19.80 -9.69 8.40
C THR A 98 -19.75 -8.87 9.69
N GLY A 99 -19.13 -7.69 9.64
CA GLY A 99 -18.81 -6.89 10.84
C GLY A 99 -17.63 -7.42 11.64
N TYR A 100 -16.89 -8.40 11.10
CA TYR A 100 -15.70 -9.00 11.72
C TYR A 100 -14.43 -8.67 10.93
N PRO A 101 -13.24 -8.84 11.53
CA PRO A 101 -11.98 -8.72 10.79
C PRO A 101 -11.94 -9.64 9.56
N VAL A 102 -11.27 -9.19 8.51
CA VAL A 102 -11.12 -9.93 7.25
C VAL A 102 -10.23 -11.17 7.45
N GLU A 103 -10.70 -12.35 7.05
CA GLU A 103 -9.92 -13.59 7.08
C GLU A 103 -9.82 -14.18 5.67
N ASN A 104 -8.85 -13.72 4.88
CA ASN A 104 -8.69 -14.12 3.47
C ASN A 104 -7.24 -14.46 3.06
N GLY A 105 -6.35 -14.64 4.04
CA GLY A 105 -4.94 -14.97 3.84
C GLY A 105 -4.04 -13.79 3.45
N LEU A 106 -4.56 -12.60 3.17
CA LEU A 106 -3.74 -11.40 3.02
C LEU A 106 -3.33 -10.84 4.38
N ILE A 107 -2.04 -10.53 4.55
CA ILE A 107 -1.51 -9.93 5.79
C ILE A 107 -1.04 -8.49 5.58
N SER A 108 -0.67 -8.13 4.34
CA SER A 108 -0.29 -6.77 3.96
C SER A 108 -0.64 -6.48 2.50
N VAL A 109 -1.11 -5.26 2.24
CA VAL A 109 -1.40 -4.73 0.91
C VAL A 109 -0.79 -3.35 0.80
N SER A 110 0.13 -3.16 -0.15
CA SER A 110 0.69 -1.84 -0.48
C SER A 110 0.20 -1.41 -1.85
N ILE A 111 -0.35 -0.20 -1.94
CA ILE A 111 -0.82 0.40 -3.20
C ILE A 111 0.14 1.50 -3.63
N VAL A 112 0.43 1.52 -4.93
CA VAL A 112 1.36 2.45 -5.56
C VAL A 112 0.64 3.20 -6.68
N THR A 113 0.44 4.51 -6.53
CA THR A 113 -0.21 5.37 -7.54
C THR A 113 0.18 6.83 -7.34
N ALA A 114 -0.12 7.72 -8.29
CA ALA A 114 0.18 9.16 -8.16
C ALA A 114 -0.66 9.87 -7.07
N ASP A 115 -1.88 9.37 -6.80
CA ASP A 115 -2.81 9.97 -5.83
C ASP A 115 -2.80 9.22 -4.50
N GLY A 116 -2.23 9.84 -3.47
CA GLY A 116 -2.22 9.30 -2.11
C GLY A 116 -3.61 9.03 -1.54
N THR A 117 -4.64 9.78 -1.94
CA THR A 117 -6.02 9.54 -1.51
C THR A 117 -6.54 8.22 -2.06
N LEU A 118 -6.30 7.99 -3.36
CA LEU A 118 -6.66 6.74 -4.03
C LEU A 118 -5.89 5.56 -3.43
N ALA A 119 -4.58 5.73 -3.17
CA ALA A 119 -3.76 4.69 -2.57
C ALA A 119 -4.26 4.25 -1.18
N ASP A 120 -4.65 5.18 -0.31
CA ASP A 120 -5.15 4.88 1.05
C ASP A 120 -6.48 4.11 0.98
N GLY A 121 -7.44 4.61 0.20
CA GLY A 121 -8.74 3.96 0.03
C GLY A 121 -8.65 2.59 -0.65
N LEU A 122 -7.79 2.44 -1.66
CA LEU A 122 -7.55 1.16 -2.32
C LEU A 122 -6.83 0.18 -1.41
N SER A 123 -5.88 0.61 -0.57
CA SER A 123 -5.12 -0.32 0.27
C SER A 123 -6.03 -1.12 1.20
N THR A 124 -7.03 -0.46 1.81
CA THR A 124 -8.04 -1.12 2.63
C THR A 124 -9.04 -1.91 1.79
N SER A 125 -9.49 -1.37 0.65
CA SER A 125 -10.48 -2.04 -0.20
C SER A 125 -9.93 -3.34 -0.81
N VAL A 126 -8.70 -3.31 -1.32
CA VAL A 126 -7.96 -4.46 -1.87
C VAL A 126 -7.69 -5.50 -0.79
N PHE A 127 -7.32 -5.07 0.43
CA PHE A 127 -7.17 -5.98 1.56
C PHE A 127 -8.47 -6.74 1.83
N ILE A 128 -9.62 -6.06 1.83
CA ILE A 128 -10.94 -6.68 2.04
C ILE A 128 -11.31 -7.62 0.88
N MET A 129 -11.00 -7.26 -0.37
CA MET A 129 -11.32 -8.07 -1.56
C MET A 129 -10.68 -9.46 -1.55
N GLY A 130 -9.47 -9.58 -0.99
CA GLY A 130 -8.67 -10.80 -1.11
C GLY A 130 -7.94 -10.90 -2.46
N LYS A 131 -6.91 -11.75 -2.51
CA LYS A 131 -5.92 -11.79 -3.60
C LYS A 131 -6.55 -11.98 -4.98
N GLU A 132 -7.46 -12.93 -5.14
CA GLU A 132 -8.03 -13.29 -6.44
C GLU A 132 -8.90 -12.16 -7.00
N ALA A 133 -9.80 -11.61 -6.18
CA ALA A 133 -10.66 -10.51 -6.59
C ALA A 133 -9.87 -9.21 -6.78
N ALA A 134 -8.87 -8.95 -5.93
CA ALA A 134 -7.94 -7.84 -6.09
C ALA A 134 -7.15 -7.92 -7.40
N THR A 135 -6.67 -9.11 -7.76
CA THR A 135 -5.95 -9.35 -9.02
C THR A 135 -6.82 -9.02 -10.23
N GLU A 136 -8.09 -9.45 -10.22
CA GLU A 136 -9.01 -9.14 -11.31
C GLU A 136 -9.39 -7.66 -11.32
N TYR A 137 -9.59 -7.05 -10.15
CA TYR A 137 -9.85 -5.62 -10.02
C TYR A 137 -8.69 -4.79 -10.58
N TRP A 138 -7.45 -5.12 -10.22
CA TRP A 138 -6.26 -4.45 -10.74
C TRP A 138 -6.15 -4.60 -12.25
N ARG A 139 -6.37 -5.78 -12.84
CA ARG A 139 -6.31 -5.95 -14.31
C ARG A 139 -7.22 -4.99 -15.05
N ASN A 140 -8.42 -4.74 -14.52
CA ASN A 140 -9.40 -3.82 -15.10
C ASN A 140 -9.06 -2.34 -14.88
N HIS A 141 -8.12 -2.02 -13.98
CA HIS A 141 -7.73 -0.66 -13.59
C HIS A 141 -6.20 -0.50 -13.59
N SER A 142 -5.49 -1.28 -14.41
CA SER A 142 -4.03 -1.42 -14.34
C SER A 142 -3.28 -0.17 -14.81
N ASP A 143 -4.00 0.83 -15.33
CA ASP A 143 -3.47 2.14 -15.69
C ASP A 143 -3.61 3.17 -14.53
N GLU A 144 -4.31 2.80 -13.45
CA GLU A 144 -4.60 3.70 -12.32
C GLU A 144 -3.68 3.47 -11.12
N PHE A 145 -3.29 2.22 -10.86
CA PHE A 145 -2.45 1.85 -9.72
C PHE A 145 -1.73 0.53 -9.93
N ASP A 146 -0.71 0.32 -9.10
CA ASP A 146 0.02 -0.93 -8.92
C ASP A 146 -0.11 -1.40 -7.47
N MET A 147 0.18 -2.67 -7.21
CA MET A 147 0.07 -3.23 -5.86
C MET A 147 1.15 -4.27 -5.54
N ILE A 148 1.48 -4.35 -4.25
CA ILE A 148 2.26 -5.42 -3.63
C ILE A 148 1.37 -6.10 -2.59
N LEU A 149 1.23 -7.42 -2.66
CA LEU A 149 0.45 -8.23 -1.73
C LEU A 149 1.40 -9.18 -1.00
N MET A 150 1.20 -9.34 0.30
CA MET A 150 1.85 -10.36 1.11
C MET A 150 0.78 -11.26 1.72
N THR A 151 0.93 -12.56 1.54
CA THR A 151 0.04 -13.59 2.10
C THR A 151 0.63 -14.22 3.37
N ASP A 152 -0.22 -14.89 4.15
CA ASP A 152 0.14 -15.59 5.39
C ASP A 152 1.08 -16.79 5.18
N ASP A 153 1.09 -17.38 4.00
CA ASP A 153 2.06 -18.39 3.53
C ASP A 153 3.40 -17.82 3.05
N ARG A 154 3.63 -16.51 3.29
CA ARG A 154 4.86 -15.76 2.96
C ARG A 154 5.16 -15.60 1.48
N GLU A 155 4.14 -15.60 0.63
CA GLU A 155 4.30 -15.26 -0.78
C GLU A 155 4.10 -13.76 -1.02
N ILE A 156 5.00 -13.18 -1.83
CA ILE A 156 4.88 -11.80 -2.29
C ILE A 156 4.38 -11.80 -3.73
N TYR A 157 3.33 -11.02 -3.99
CA TYR A 157 2.83 -10.76 -5.33
C TYR A 157 3.02 -9.29 -5.67
N VAL A 158 3.50 -9.01 -6.88
CA VAL A 158 3.81 -7.66 -7.36
C VAL A 158 3.21 -7.48 -8.74
N THR A 159 2.55 -6.36 -9.02
CA THR A 159 2.04 -6.09 -10.37
C THR A 159 3.15 -5.71 -11.33
N GLU A 160 3.00 -6.10 -12.60
CA GLU A 160 4.03 -5.93 -13.63
C GLU A 160 4.54 -4.48 -13.76
N GLY A 161 3.69 -3.48 -13.50
CA GLY A 161 4.01 -2.06 -13.66
C GLY A 161 5.07 -1.51 -12.70
N ILE A 162 5.34 -2.22 -11.60
CA ILE A 162 6.37 -1.86 -10.61
C ILE A 162 7.42 -2.95 -10.40
N ALA A 163 7.33 -4.09 -11.09
CA ALA A 163 8.21 -5.24 -10.87
C ALA A 163 9.70 -4.87 -11.00
N ASP A 164 10.08 -4.11 -12.03
CA ASP A 164 11.48 -3.68 -12.25
C ASP A 164 11.96 -2.65 -11.21
N SER A 165 11.04 -2.00 -10.49
CA SER A 165 11.33 -0.97 -9.50
C SER A 165 11.29 -1.47 -8.05
N PHE A 166 10.93 -2.74 -7.85
CA PHE A 166 10.81 -3.38 -6.54
C PHE A 166 11.96 -4.37 -6.31
N GLU A 167 12.85 -4.02 -5.40
CA GLU A 167 13.98 -4.85 -5.01
C GLU A 167 13.63 -5.65 -3.75
N SER A 168 13.62 -6.98 -3.84
CA SER A 168 13.30 -7.91 -2.74
C SER A 168 14.33 -9.03 -2.68
N GLU A 169 14.68 -9.45 -1.45
CA GLU A 169 15.48 -10.67 -1.21
C GLU A 169 14.61 -11.94 -1.19
N MET A 170 13.29 -11.77 -1.09
CA MET A 170 12.30 -12.84 -1.17
C MET A 170 11.85 -13.07 -2.62
N ASP A 171 11.44 -14.30 -2.94
CA ASP A 171 10.85 -14.63 -4.23
C ASP A 171 9.53 -13.87 -4.44
N THR A 172 9.44 -13.11 -5.53
CA THR A 172 8.25 -12.34 -5.89
C THR A 172 7.55 -12.93 -7.10
N LYS A 173 6.24 -13.13 -7.01
CA LYS A 173 5.38 -13.55 -8.11
C LYS A 173 4.82 -12.33 -8.83
N ILE A 174 4.97 -12.28 -10.15
CA ILE A 174 4.47 -11.16 -10.96
C ILE A 174 3.01 -11.40 -11.35
N ILE A 175 2.17 -10.40 -11.12
CA ILE A 175 0.79 -10.33 -11.62
C ILE A 175 0.81 -9.54 -12.93
N GLU A 176 0.50 -10.23 -14.02
CA GLU A 176 0.49 -9.66 -15.38
C GLU A 176 -0.92 -9.22 -15.81
N LYS A 177 -0.97 -8.24 -16.73
CA LYS A 177 -2.20 -7.86 -17.43
C LYS A 177 -2.71 -9.06 -18.25
N LYS A 178 -4.03 -9.15 -18.43
CA LYS A 178 -4.59 -10.11 -19.40
C LYS A 178 -4.28 -9.63 -20.81
N VAL A 179 -3.58 -10.47 -21.58
CA VAL A 179 -3.34 -10.28 -23.02
C VAL A 179 -4.64 -10.38 -23.81
#